data_AF-A0A8S1YNX1-F1
#
_entry.id   AF-A0A8S1YNX1-F1
#
_cell.length_a   1.000
_cell.length_b   1.000
_cell.length_c   1.000
_cell.angle_alpha   90.00
_cell.angle_beta   90.00
_cell.angle_gamma   90.00
#
_symmetry.space_group_name_H-M   'P 1'
#
loop_
_entity.id
_entity.type
_entity.pdbx_description
1 polymer ?
#
loop_
_entity_poly.entity_id
_entity_poly.type
_entity_poly.pdbx_seq_one_letter_code
_entity_poly.pdbx_strand_id
1 'polypeptide(L)'
;MCVSGGGFYDESNNGNKSGQWIDLDDKFNPKKQVYYKGEYQNGKKVGYWENFFRRQSESFQKWQNLFYKVLNQFKNLRDSGGGSYDEKGIKFGYWIDFPEGFSWSKIYEGEYQNGKKVGRWSEHRKKIMQKFKLKLAQIVLMCIQWWIIQRRK
;
A
#
# COMPACT_ATOMS: atom_id res chain seq x y z
N MET A 1 -34.55 9.19 0.66
CA MET A 1 -33.43 9.66 1.51
C MET A 1 -32.16 9.59 0.68
N CYS A 2 -31.74 10.71 0.07
CA CYS A 2 -30.49 10.77 -0.69
C CYS A 2 -29.33 10.83 0.30
N VAL A 3 -28.52 9.78 0.34
CA VAL A 3 -27.28 9.78 1.13
C VAL A 3 -26.23 10.50 0.29
N SER A 4 -26.03 11.79 0.52
CA SER A 4 -24.88 12.53 -0.01
C SER A 4 -23.62 12.08 0.74
N GLY A 5 -22.61 11.61 0.00
CA GLY A 5 -21.35 11.07 0.55
C GLY A 5 -20.40 12.10 1.18
N GLY A 6 -20.91 13.04 1.98
CA GLY A 6 -20.14 14.17 2.53
C GLY A 6 -19.84 15.27 1.49
N GLY A 7 -19.08 16.30 1.90
CA GLY A 7 -18.66 17.43 1.05
C GLY A 7 -19.63 18.63 1.05
N PHE A 8 -19.25 19.70 0.34
CA PHE A 8 -20.09 20.88 0.11
C PHE A 8 -20.29 21.10 -1.39
N TYR A 9 -21.49 21.52 -1.76
CA TYR A 9 -21.74 22.06 -3.09
C TYR A 9 -21.43 23.55 -3.07
N ASP A 10 -20.66 24.00 -4.05
CA ASP A 10 -20.36 25.42 -4.22
C ASP A 10 -21.57 26.12 -4.84
N GLU A 11 -22.35 26.81 -3.99
CA GLU A 11 -23.51 27.59 -4.41
C GLU A 11 -23.16 28.70 -5.40
N SER A 12 -21.94 29.23 -5.33
CA SER A 12 -21.47 30.28 -6.24
C SER A 12 -21.06 29.75 -7.62
N ASN A 13 -20.87 28.43 -7.73
CA ASN A 13 -20.39 27.75 -8.95
C ASN A 13 -21.38 26.67 -9.41
N ASN A 14 -22.65 27.03 -9.58
CA ASN A 14 -23.72 26.16 -10.08
C ASN A 14 -23.94 24.87 -9.28
N GLY A 15 -23.60 24.84 -7.99
CA GLY A 15 -23.71 23.64 -7.17
C GLY A 15 -22.68 22.58 -7.54
N ASN A 16 -21.51 22.97 -8.06
CA ASN A 16 -20.42 22.05 -8.32
C ASN A 16 -19.84 21.48 -7.01
N LYS A 17 -19.46 20.20 -7.02
CA LYS A 17 -18.79 19.58 -5.87
C LYS A 17 -17.44 20.25 -5.61
N SER A 18 -17.17 20.59 -4.35
CA SER A 18 -15.85 21.06 -3.89
C SER A 18 -15.46 20.40 -2.56
N GLY A 19 -14.16 20.28 -2.31
CA GLY A 19 -13.60 19.73 -1.07
C GLY A 19 -13.54 18.19 -1.04
N GLN A 20 -13.58 17.60 0.15
CA GLN A 20 -13.44 16.15 0.34
C GLN A 20 -14.78 15.42 0.16
N TRP A 21 -14.79 14.37 -0.66
CA TRP A 21 -16.00 13.60 -1.02
C TRP A 21 -15.80 12.09 -0.90
N ILE A 22 -16.93 11.40 -0.70
CA ILE A 22 -17.05 9.96 -0.87
C ILE A 22 -17.93 9.69 -2.10
N ASP A 23 -17.35 9.06 -3.12
CA ASP A 23 -18.06 8.60 -4.31
C ASP A 23 -18.24 7.08 -4.28
N LEU A 24 -19.41 6.61 -4.70
CA LEU A 24 -19.64 5.18 -4.91
C LEU A 24 -19.08 4.75 -6.27
N ASP A 25 -18.63 3.50 -6.37
CA ASP A 25 -18.26 2.89 -7.65
C ASP A 25 -19.45 2.87 -8.60
N ASP A 26 -19.22 3.15 -9.89
CA ASP A 26 -20.30 3.17 -10.90
C ASP A 26 -21.01 1.81 -11.02
N LYS A 27 -20.33 0.72 -10.64
CA LYS A 27 -20.87 -0.64 -10.57
C LYS A 27 -21.21 -1.04 -9.14
N PHE A 28 -21.59 -0.06 -8.30
CA PHE A 28 -21.95 -0.30 -6.90
C PHE A 28 -22.97 -1.43 -6.81
N ASN A 29 -22.59 -2.46 -6.06
CA ASN A 29 -23.45 -3.61 -5.80
C ASN A 29 -23.50 -3.81 -4.29
N PRO A 30 -24.67 -4.16 -3.70
CA PRO A 30 -24.76 -4.49 -2.28
C PRO A 30 -23.74 -5.53 -1.79
N LYS A 31 -23.24 -6.39 -2.68
CA LYS A 31 -22.17 -7.37 -2.42
C LYS A 31 -20.75 -6.82 -2.60
N LYS A 32 -20.58 -5.76 -3.38
CA LYS A 32 -19.31 -5.09 -3.70
C LYS A 32 -19.46 -3.59 -3.43
N GLN A 33 -19.48 -3.26 -2.14
CA GLN A 33 -19.65 -1.90 -1.66
C GLN A 33 -18.30 -1.17 -1.69
N VAL A 34 -17.87 -0.81 -2.89
CA VAL A 34 -16.66 -0.03 -3.14
C VAL A 34 -17.01 1.44 -3.13
N TYR A 35 -16.20 2.23 -2.42
CA TYR A 35 -16.30 3.69 -2.45
C TYR A 35 -14.91 4.32 -2.51
N TYR A 36 -14.86 5.52 -3.02
CA TYR A 36 -13.67 6.31 -3.29
C TYR A 36 -13.70 7.53 -2.40
N LYS A 37 -12.60 7.86 -1.73
CA LYS A 37 -12.47 9.10 -0.96
C LYS A 37 -11.37 9.96 -1.56
N GLY A 38 -11.67 11.23 -1.81
CA GLY A 38 -10.70 12.17 -2.38
C GLY A 38 -11.28 13.56 -2.53
N GLU A 39 -10.58 14.42 -3.26
CA GLU A 39 -10.92 15.83 -3.38
C GLU A 39 -11.56 16.17 -4.73
N TYR A 40 -12.62 16.98 -4.69
CA TYR A 40 -13.19 17.64 -5.84
C TYR A 40 -12.80 19.12 -5.85
N GLN A 41 -12.49 19.63 -7.05
CA GLN A 41 -12.34 21.05 -7.31
C GLN A 41 -13.13 21.40 -8.57
N ASN A 42 -14.05 22.36 -8.46
CA ASN A 42 -14.93 22.79 -9.56
C ASN A 42 -15.63 21.62 -10.28
N GLY A 43 -16.16 20.67 -9.49
CA GLY A 43 -16.88 19.51 -10.03
C GLY A 43 -15.99 18.41 -10.64
N LYS A 44 -14.65 18.55 -10.61
CA LYS A 44 -13.71 17.53 -11.11
C LYS A 44 -12.94 16.87 -9.98
N LYS A 45 -12.70 15.56 -10.10
CA LYS A 45 -11.81 14.80 -9.20
C LYS A 45 -10.38 15.30 -9.38
N VAL A 46 -9.71 15.62 -8.28
CA VAL A 46 -8.30 16.02 -8.27
C VAL A 46 -7.51 15.20 -7.24
N GLY A 47 -6.20 15.14 -7.42
CA GLY A 47 -5.28 14.50 -6.48
C GLY A 47 -5.43 12.97 -6.39
N TYR A 48 -4.96 12.42 -5.27
CA TYR A 48 -5.02 10.99 -4.99
C TYR A 48 -6.39 10.61 -4.41
N TRP A 49 -6.93 9.49 -4.90
CA TRP A 49 -8.21 8.93 -4.45
C TRP A 49 -7.99 7.57 -3.79
N GLU A 50 -8.42 7.47 -2.53
CA GLU A 50 -8.33 6.25 -1.73
C GLU A 50 -9.52 5.33 -2.02
N ASN A 51 -9.23 4.05 -2.26
CA ASN A 51 -10.22 3.02 -2.55
C ASN A 51 -10.56 2.23 -1.28
N PHE A 52 -11.84 2.21 -0.92
CA PHE A 52 -12.34 1.49 0.25
C PHE A 52 -13.33 0.40 -0.15
N PHE A 53 -13.33 -0.68 0.62
CA PHE A 53 -14.29 -1.78 0.48
C PHE A 53 -15.04 -1.93 1.81
N ARG A 54 -16.35 -1.64 1.83
CA ARG A 54 -17.17 -1.70 3.06
C ARG A 54 -17.32 -3.11 3.65
N ARG A 55 -17.06 -4.17 2.85
CA ARG A 55 -17.04 -5.58 3.30
C ARG A 55 -15.62 -6.12 3.51
N GLN A 56 -14.74 -5.34 4.12
CA GLN A 56 -13.58 -5.94 4.77
C GLN A 56 -13.99 -6.29 6.20
N SER A 57 -13.71 -7.52 6.64
CA SER A 57 -13.92 -7.87 8.05
C SER A 57 -13.13 -6.88 8.91
N GLU A 58 -13.67 -6.49 10.07
CA GLU A 58 -12.96 -5.60 11.00
C GLU A 58 -11.56 -6.15 11.32
N SER A 59 -11.42 -7.47 11.36
CA SER A 59 -10.14 -8.16 11.50
C SER A 59 -9.16 -7.87 10.37
N PHE A 60 -9.63 -7.79 9.12
CA PHE A 60 -8.78 -7.50 7.96
C PHE A 60 -8.41 -6.01 7.92
N GLN A 61 -9.34 -5.10 8.20
CA GLN A 61 -9.05 -3.67 8.30
C GLN A 61 -8.06 -3.38 9.45
N LYS A 62 -8.24 -4.02 10.62
CA LYS A 62 -7.33 -3.91 11.76
C LYS A 62 -5.94 -4.46 11.41
N TRP A 63 -5.87 -5.60 10.72
CA TRP A 63 -4.61 -6.17 10.27
C TRP A 63 -3.92 -5.28 9.24
N GLN A 64 -4.64 -4.72 8.26
CA GLN A 64 -4.09 -3.74 7.31
C GLN A 64 -3.53 -2.54 8.05
N ASN A 65 -4.30 -1.94 8.95
CA ASN A 65 -3.87 -0.77 9.72
C ASN A 65 -2.63 -1.07 10.57
N LEU A 66 -2.59 -2.23 11.24
CA LEU A 66 -1.43 -2.67 12.01
C LEU A 66 -0.22 -2.90 11.12
N PHE A 67 -0.40 -3.58 9.98
CA PHE A 67 0.64 -3.84 9.00
C PHE A 67 1.19 -2.55 8.39
N TYR A 68 0.34 -1.61 8.01
CA TYR A 68 0.76 -0.29 7.52
C TYR A 68 1.51 0.50 8.60
N LYS A 69 1.09 0.44 9.86
CA LYS A 69 1.83 1.05 10.98
C LYS A 69 3.23 0.43 11.14
N VAL A 70 3.32 -0.90 11.13
CA VAL A 70 4.59 -1.63 11.19
C VAL A 70 5.47 -1.30 9.99
N LEU A 71 4.93 -1.31 8.77
CA LEU A 71 5.65 -0.92 7.56
C LEU A 71 6.13 0.54 7.59
N ASN A 72 5.34 1.46 8.15
CA ASN A 72 5.74 2.85 8.30
C ASN A 72 6.81 3.04 9.39
N GLN A 73 6.84 2.21 10.43
CA GLN A 73 7.98 2.18 11.36
C GLN A 73 9.26 1.68 10.67
N PHE A 74 9.10 0.80 9.68
CA PHE A 74 10.16 0.31 8.81
C PHE A 74 10.27 1.11 7.49
N LYS A 75 9.80 2.37 7.42
CA LYS A 75 9.87 3.16 6.18
C LYS A 75 11.31 3.26 5.64
N ASN A 76 12.30 3.31 6.53
CA ASN A 76 13.72 3.32 6.15
C ASN A 76 14.21 1.96 5.57
N LEU A 77 13.49 0.86 5.82
CA LEU A 77 13.69 -0.46 5.20
C LEU A 77 12.78 -0.65 3.96
N ARG A 78 11.74 0.17 3.80
CA ARG A 78 10.82 0.12 2.67
C ARG A 78 11.51 0.51 1.38
N ASP A 79 12.46 1.44 1.47
CA ASP A 79 13.24 1.82 0.31
C ASP A 79 14.14 0.67 -0.14
N SER A 80 14.66 -0.16 0.76
CA SER A 80 15.64 -1.17 0.35
C SER A 80 15.06 -2.42 -0.29
N GLY A 81 13.77 -2.78 -0.11
CA GLY A 81 13.23 -4.02 -0.70
C GLY A 81 14.09 -5.28 -0.45
N GLY A 82 14.97 -5.25 0.57
CA GLY A 82 16.01 -6.25 0.84
C GLY A 82 17.41 -5.99 0.25
N GLY A 83 17.59 -5.07 -0.70
CA GLY A 83 18.86 -4.71 -1.33
C GLY A 83 19.46 -3.37 -0.87
N SER A 84 20.50 -2.92 -1.56
CA SER A 84 21.25 -1.70 -1.20
C SER A 84 21.17 -0.64 -2.30
N TYR A 85 21.36 0.61 -1.90
CA TYR A 85 21.54 1.74 -2.80
C TYR A 85 22.97 2.20 -2.77
N ASP A 86 23.51 2.59 -3.93
CA ASP A 86 24.79 3.30 -3.98
C ASP A 86 24.62 4.76 -3.51
N GLU A 87 25.72 5.51 -3.48
CA GLU A 87 25.73 6.93 -3.08
C GLU A 87 24.84 7.82 -3.96
N LYS A 88 24.45 7.36 -5.15
CA LYS A 88 23.58 8.07 -6.10
C LYS A 88 22.11 7.63 -5.98
N GLY A 89 21.79 6.74 -5.05
CA GLY A 89 20.44 6.19 -4.90
C GLY A 89 20.07 5.14 -5.96
N ILE A 90 21.07 4.53 -6.61
CA ILE A 90 20.85 3.50 -7.62
C ILE A 90 20.83 2.13 -6.93
N LYS A 91 19.79 1.35 -7.24
CA LYS A 91 19.61 -0.01 -6.70
C LYS A 91 20.72 -0.97 -7.17
N PHE A 92 21.27 -1.73 -6.24
CA PHE A 92 22.16 -2.87 -6.52
C PHE A 92 21.93 -4.03 -5.55
N GLY A 93 22.35 -5.24 -5.95
CA GLY A 93 22.23 -6.46 -5.15
C GLY A 93 20.89 -7.17 -5.33
N TYR A 94 20.49 -8.01 -4.37
CA TYR A 94 19.25 -8.79 -4.44
C TYR A 94 18.05 -8.01 -3.89
N TRP A 95 16.91 -8.05 -4.59
CA TRP A 95 15.72 -7.26 -4.30
C TRP A 95 14.46 -8.08 -4.36
N ILE A 96 13.50 -7.69 -3.54
CA ILE A 96 12.10 -8.08 -3.60
C ILE A 96 11.29 -6.90 -4.11
N ASP A 97 10.69 -7.05 -5.29
CA ASP A 97 9.97 -6.02 -6.01
C ASP A 97 8.48 -6.32 -6.14
N PHE A 98 7.67 -5.26 -6.15
CA PHE A 98 6.22 -5.35 -6.25
C PHE A 98 5.76 -4.81 -7.61
N PRO A 99 4.83 -5.50 -8.30
CA PRO A 99 4.29 -4.97 -9.55
C PRO A 99 3.66 -3.59 -9.34
N GLU A 100 3.87 -2.70 -10.30
CA GLU A 100 3.13 -1.45 -10.41
C GLU A 100 1.62 -1.74 -10.38
N GLY A 101 0.88 -0.93 -9.62
CA GLY A 101 -0.56 -1.14 -9.41
C GLY A 101 -0.94 -1.94 -8.17
N PHE A 102 -0.05 -2.08 -7.17
CA PHE A 102 -0.36 -2.60 -5.83
C PHE A 102 -1.10 -3.96 -5.82
N SER A 103 -0.76 -4.86 -6.75
CA SER A 103 -1.29 -6.21 -6.71
C SER A 103 -0.47 -7.07 -5.74
N TRP A 104 -0.93 -7.16 -4.49
CA TRP A 104 -0.39 -8.07 -3.45
C TRP A 104 -0.40 -9.55 -3.83
N SER A 105 -0.87 -9.89 -5.03
CA SER A 105 -0.95 -11.25 -5.53
C SER A 105 0.36 -11.80 -6.06
N LYS A 106 1.31 -10.92 -6.36
CA LYS A 106 2.58 -11.25 -7.00
C LYS A 106 3.71 -10.48 -6.33
N ILE A 107 4.81 -11.17 -6.11
CA ILE A 107 6.08 -10.61 -5.67
C ILE A 107 7.14 -11.13 -6.64
N TYR A 108 8.08 -10.28 -7.00
CA TYR A 108 9.22 -10.65 -7.81
C TYR A 108 10.48 -10.57 -6.97
N GLU A 109 11.39 -11.54 -7.11
CA GLU A 109 12.70 -11.47 -6.49
C GLU A 109 13.81 -11.75 -7.50
N GLY A 110 14.92 -11.03 -7.39
CA GLY A 110 16.03 -11.11 -8.32
C GLY A 110 17.06 -10.00 -8.07
N GLU A 111 18.06 -9.91 -8.95
CA GLU A 111 19.18 -8.98 -8.76
C GLU A 111 19.02 -7.69 -9.57
N TYR A 112 19.46 -6.60 -8.97
CA TYR A 112 19.69 -5.33 -9.61
C TYR A 112 21.18 -5.08 -9.78
N GLN A 113 21.56 -4.55 -10.94
CA GLN A 113 22.89 -4.02 -11.20
C GLN A 113 22.73 -2.66 -11.91
N ASN A 114 23.33 -1.61 -11.35
CA ASN A 114 23.24 -0.24 -11.86
C ASN A 114 21.79 0.20 -12.13
N GLY A 115 20.87 -0.15 -11.21
CA GLY A 115 19.46 0.25 -11.29
C GLY A 115 18.62 -0.54 -12.29
N LYS A 116 19.21 -1.54 -12.98
CA LYS A 116 18.51 -2.41 -13.91
C LYS A 116 18.36 -3.81 -13.35
N LYS A 117 17.21 -4.42 -13.62
CA LYS A 117 16.95 -5.84 -13.34
C LYS A 117 17.88 -6.69 -14.20
N VAL A 118 18.64 -7.58 -13.57
CA VAL A 118 19.53 -8.53 -14.23
C VAL A 118 19.20 -9.95 -13.83
N GLY A 119 19.65 -10.90 -14.65
CA GLY A 119 19.49 -12.33 -14.37
C GLY A 119 18.03 -12.81 -14.40
N ARG A 120 17.79 -13.94 -13.73
CA ARG A 120 16.48 -14.57 -13.66
C ARG A 120 15.69 -14.00 -12.49
N TRP A 121 14.45 -13.59 -12.77
CA TRP A 121 13.52 -13.12 -11.75
C TRP A 121 12.47 -14.20 -11.46
N SER A 122 12.28 -14.47 -10.16
CA SER A 122 11.28 -15.45 -9.70
C SER A 122 9.96 -14.75 -9.41
N GLU A 123 8.87 -15.19 -10.06
CA GLU A 123 7.50 -14.74 -9.75
C GLU A 123 6.87 -15.64 -8.69
N HIS A 124 6.38 -15.03 -7.63
CA HIS A 124 5.76 -15.71 -6.49
C HIS A 124 4.28 -15.35 -6.38
N ARG A 125 3.38 -16.33 -6.52
CA ARG A 125 1.92 -16.13 -6.40
C ARG A 125 1.36 -16.48 -5.01
N LYS A 126 0.31 -15.75 -4.63
CA LYS A 126 -0.43 -15.66 -3.37
C LYS A 126 -0.71 -16.88 -2.47
N LYS A 127 -0.44 -18.16 -2.86
CA LYS A 127 -0.33 -19.25 -1.86
C LYS A 127 0.73 -18.93 -0.79
N ILE A 128 1.64 -18.03 -1.17
CA ILE A 128 2.71 -17.47 -0.36
C ILE A 128 2.22 -16.53 0.74
N MET A 129 1.01 -15.95 0.76
CA MET A 129 0.63 -15.05 1.87
C MET A 129 0.66 -15.73 3.25
N GLN A 130 0.40 -17.04 3.35
CA GLN A 130 0.56 -17.77 4.62
C GLN A 130 2.04 -17.97 4.96
N LYS A 131 2.87 -18.42 4.01
CA LYS A 131 4.32 -18.54 4.19
C LYS A 131 5.03 -17.19 4.40
N PHE A 132 4.52 -16.11 3.82
CA PHE A 132 5.04 -14.76 3.88
C PHE A 132 4.64 -14.09 5.20
N LYS A 133 3.42 -14.35 5.72
CA LYS A 133 3.09 -13.99 7.11
C LYS A 133 4.06 -14.64 8.10
N LEU A 134 4.40 -15.92 7.89
CA LEU A 134 5.41 -16.64 8.69
C LEU A 134 6.82 -16.08 8.51
N LYS A 135 7.28 -15.85 7.26
CA LYS A 135 8.61 -15.28 6.98
C LYS A 135 8.74 -13.83 7.47
N LEU A 136 7.70 -13.02 7.32
CA LEU A 136 7.67 -11.65 7.82
C LEU A 136 7.69 -11.62 9.35
N ALA A 137 6.95 -12.53 10.00
CA ALA A 137 7.04 -12.69 11.45
C ALA A 137 8.45 -13.10 11.89
N GLN A 138 9.13 -14.00 11.16
CA GLN A 138 10.52 -14.38 11.41
C GLN A 138 11.50 -13.22 11.21
N ILE A 139 11.37 -12.43 10.14
CA ILE A 139 12.21 -11.26 9.87
C ILE A 139 12.02 -10.21 10.98
N VAL A 140 10.78 -9.94 11.38
CA VAL A 140 10.49 -9.05 12.50
C VAL A 140 11.11 -9.57 13.80
N LEU A 141 11.04 -10.88 14.06
CA LEU A 141 11.69 -11.51 15.22
C LEU A 141 13.21 -11.33 15.20
N MET A 142 13.85 -11.53 14.05
CA MET A 142 15.29 -11.37 13.87
C MET A 142 15.73 -9.91 14.08
N CYS A 143 14.97 -8.95 13.54
CA CYS A 143 15.24 -7.53 13.76
C CYS A 143 15.10 -7.13 15.23
N ILE A 144 14.09 -7.66 15.95
CA ILE A 144 13.91 -7.43 17.39
C ILE A 144 15.07 -8.02 18.19
N GLN A 145 15.45 -9.27 17.90
CA GLN A 145 16.59 -9.92 18.58
C GLN A 145 17.88 -9.15 18.37
N TRP A 146 18.16 -8.70 17.14
CA TRP A 146 19.31 -7.88 16.82
C TRP A 146 19.30 -6.54 17.57
N TRP A 147 18.16 -5.86 17.64
CA TRP A 147 18.01 -4.60 18.38
C TRP A 147 18.25 -4.77 19.89
N ILE A 148 17.76 -5.86 20.49
CA ILE A 148 17.99 -6.19 21.91
C ILE A 148 19.50 -6.39 22.18
N ILE A 149 20.22 -7.04 21.26
CA ILE A 149 21.67 -7.28 21.39
C ILE A 149 22.45 -5.96 21.41
N GLN A 150 22.06 -4.98 20.57
CA GLN A 150 22.73 -3.68 20.50
C GLN A 150 22.54 -2.82 21.77
N ARG A 151 21.47 -3.02 22.54
CA ARG A 151 21.19 -2.27 23.79
C ARG A 151 21.76 -2.87 25.07
N ARG A 152 22.34 -4.07 25.01
CA ARG A 152 22.97 -4.73 26.15
C ARG A 152 24.50 -4.55 26.20
N LYS A 153 25.05 -3.78 25.27
CA LYS A 153 26.42 -3.27 25.29
C LYS A 153 26.38 -1.80 25.71
#